data_AF-A0A938ABA7-F1
#
_entry.id   AF-A0A938ABA7-F1
#
_cell.length_a   1.000
_cell.length_b   1.000
_cell.length_c   1.000
_cell.angle_alpha   90.00
_cell.angle_beta   90.00
_cell.angle_gamma   90.00
#
_symmetry.space_group_name_H-M   'P 1'
#
loop_
_entity.id
_entity.type
_entity.pdbx_description
1 polymer ?
#
loop_
_entity_poly.entity_id
_entity_poly.type
_entity_poly.pdbx_seq_one_letter_code
_entity_poly.pdbx_strand_id
1 'polypeptide(L)'
;MSDDDVLRPSTWSRPKPERHGDIDVDDIYIAVGRALSEWSMVEIALGRLYATLDGAPPQTAWSVYAAERDPRARIARLSEAADTRFSDGETEDGTTCRRVIEAAGLAAQRRDDIVHGIVVLFRPGALDGSYLVPTGFTAGDSNVPEYAYTAAQITTLRGRLGRLQDEINVLILRLQEAGGA
;
A
#
# COMPACT_ATOMS: atom_id res chain seq x y z
N MET A 1 -10.76 -12.97 -16.82
CA MET A 1 -9.56 -12.67 -16.02
C MET A 1 -9.93 -11.49 -15.14
N SER A 2 -10.03 -11.68 -13.82
CA SER A 2 -10.47 -10.62 -12.92
C SER A 2 -9.46 -9.47 -12.94
N ASP A 3 -9.92 -8.22 -13.10
CA ASP A 3 -9.12 -6.99 -13.00
C ASP A 3 -8.62 -6.72 -11.56
N ASP A 4 -8.79 -7.70 -10.66
CA ASP A 4 -8.70 -7.54 -9.21
C ASP A 4 -7.48 -8.24 -8.57
N ASP A 5 -6.48 -8.59 -9.39
CA ASP A 5 -5.20 -9.13 -8.90
C ASP A 5 -4.38 -8.01 -8.24
N VAL A 6 -4.39 -8.01 -6.91
CA VAL A 6 -3.75 -6.99 -6.07
C VAL A 6 -2.22 -6.99 -6.16
N LEU A 7 -1.65 -8.08 -6.70
CA LEU A 7 -0.21 -8.22 -6.89
C LEU A 7 0.27 -7.65 -8.23
N ARG A 8 -0.62 -7.10 -9.07
CA ARG A 8 -0.23 -6.43 -10.32
C ARG A 8 0.19 -4.98 -10.09
N PRO A 9 1.29 -4.51 -10.70
CA PRO A 9 1.70 -3.11 -10.58
C PRO A 9 0.62 -2.10 -10.99
N SER A 10 -0.17 -2.41 -12.03
CA SER A 10 -1.25 -1.53 -12.51
C SER A 10 -2.35 -1.30 -11.47
N THR A 11 -2.57 -2.24 -10.54
CA THR A 11 -3.56 -2.11 -9.45
C THR A 11 -3.24 -0.96 -8.51
N TRP A 12 -1.97 -0.55 -8.43
CA TRP A 12 -1.49 0.52 -7.56
C TRP A 12 -1.27 1.85 -8.27
N SER A 13 -1.67 1.96 -9.54
CA SER A 13 -1.65 3.22 -10.26
C SER A 13 -2.61 4.23 -9.61
N ARG A 14 -2.21 5.51 -9.63
CA ARG A 14 -3.08 6.58 -9.15
C ARG A 14 -4.36 6.61 -9.99
N PRO A 15 -5.54 6.76 -9.36
CA PRO A 15 -6.76 6.97 -10.11
C PRO A 15 -6.67 8.30 -10.85
N LYS A 16 -7.36 8.38 -11.99
CA LYS A 16 -7.52 9.65 -12.69
C LYS A 16 -8.44 10.54 -11.85
N PRO A 17 -8.16 11.85 -11.75
CA PRO A 17 -9.07 12.79 -11.11
C PRO A 17 -10.45 12.70 -11.76
N GLU A 18 -11.48 12.53 -10.94
CA GLU A 18 -12.87 12.63 -11.37
C GLU A 18 -13.28 14.10 -11.43
N ARG A 19 -14.13 14.47 -12.38
CA ARG A 19 -14.57 15.86 -12.55
C ARG A 19 -15.32 16.39 -11.31
N HIS A 20 -16.04 15.53 -10.62
CA HIS A 20 -16.78 15.89 -9.41
C HIS A 20 -16.15 15.17 -8.22
N GLY A 21 -15.75 15.95 -7.22
CA GLY A 21 -15.19 15.49 -5.96
C GLY A 21 -16.27 15.34 -4.90
N ASP A 22 -15.82 15.23 -3.66
CA ASP A 22 -16.73 15.06 -2.53
C ASP A 22 -17.39 16.39 -2.15
N ILE A 23 -18.66 16.33 -1.73
CA ILE A 23 -19.38 17.51 -1.25
C ILE A 23 -18.85 17.92 0.12
N ASP A 24 -18.59 16.94 0.99
CA ASP A 24 -18.11 17.14 2.35
C ASP A 24 -16.62 16.76 2.46
N VAL A 25 -15.84 17.64 3.09
CA VAL A 25 -14.41 17.39 3.36
C VAL A 25 -14.21 16.29 4.41
N ASP A 26 -15.18 16.10 5.30
CA ASP A 26 -15.10 15.11 6.37
C ASP A 26 -15.10 13.68 5.82
N ASP A 27 -15.79 13.43 4.69
CA ASP A 27 -15.77 12.14 4.02
C ASP A 27 -14.35 11.74 3.59
N ILE A 28 -13.56 12.70 3.12
CA ILE A 28 -12.16 12.49 2.74
C ILE A 28 -11.32 12.16 3.97
N TYR A 29 -11.44 12.94 5.06
CA TYR A 29 -10.68 12.68 6.30
C TYR A 29 -11.01 11.30 6.91
N ILE A 30 -12.27 10.91 6.91
CA ILE A 30 -12.72 9.59 7.37
C ILE A 30 -12.12 8.50 6.47
N ALA A 31 -12.17 8.66 5.15
CA ALA A 31 -11.60 7.70 4.21
C ALA A 31 -10.07 7.54 4.40
N VAL A 32 -9.35 8.65 4.58
CA VAL A 32 -7.91 8.65 4.90
C VAL A 32 -7.63 7.85 6.17
N GLY A 33 -8.31 8.18 7.28
CA GLY A 33 -8.09 7.49 8.56
C GLY A 33 -8.32 5.98 8.48
N ARG A 34 -9.36 5.55 7.76
CA ARG A 34 -9.64 4.12 7.52
C ARG A 34 -8.58 3.46 6.64
N ALA A 35 -8.15 4.11 5.56
CA ALA A 35 -7.11 3.58 4.69
C ALA A 35 -5.76 3.45 5.41
N LEU A 36 -5.41 4.42 6.27
CA LEU A 36 -4.18 4.36 7.08
C LEU A 36 -4.24 3.26 8.14
N SER A 37 -5.40 3.03 8.74
CA SER A 37 -5.59 1.91 9.66
C SER A 37 -5.37 0.56 8.95
N GLU A 38 -5.89 0.42 7.73
CA GLU A 38 -5.68 -0.77 6.89
C GLU A 38 -4.21 -0.95 6.50
N TRP A 39 -3.53 0.15 6.15
CA TRP A 39 -2.08 0.13 5.88
C TRP A 39 -1.29 -0.39 7.09
N SER A 40 -1.65 0.00 8.32
CA SER A 40 -1.00 -0.54 9.51
C SER A 40 -1.17 -2.06 9.64
N MET A 41 -2.32 -2.60 9.21
CA MET A 41 -2.53 -4.06 9.19
C MET A 41 -1.63 -4.75 8.14
N VAL A 42 -1.44 -4.12 6.97
CA VAL A 42 -0.47 -4.58 5.97
C VAL A 42 0.94 -4.58 6.56
N GLU A 43 1.38 -3.53 7.26
CA GLU A 43 2.71 -3.48 7.89
C GLU A 43 2.90 -4.58 8.93
N ILE A 44 1.87 -4.88 9.73
CA ILE A 44 1.91 -6.01 10.68
C ILE A 44 2.08 -7.34 9.93
N ALA A 45 1.35 -7.54 8.83
CA ALA A 45 1.47 -8.75 8.01
C ALA A 45 2.87 -8.85 7.36
N LEU A 46 3.42 -7.76 6.84
CA LEU A 46 4.78 -7.73 6.28
C LEU A 46 5.84 -8.05 7.33
N GLY A 47 5.70 -7.58 8.57
CA GLY A 47 6.62 -7.94 9.65
C GLY A 47 6.56 -9.43 10.03
N ARG A 48 5.38 -10.06 9.93
CA ARG A 48 5.23 -11.51 10.09
C ARG A 48 5.84 -12.30 8.92
N LEU A 49 5.68 -11.79 7.70
CA LEU A 49 6.34 -12.36 6.52
C LEU A 49 7.85 -12.29 6.68
N TYR A 50 8.39 -11.14 7.12
CA TYR A 50 9.81 -11.00 7.43
C TYR A 50 10.28 -12.06 8.44
N ALA A 51 9.57 -12.25 9.55
CA ALA A 51 9.89 -13.28 10.53
C ALA A 51 9.91 -14.70 9.93
N THR A 52 8.98 -14.98 9.02
CA THR A 52 8.87 -16.27 8.34
C THR A 52 10.03 -16.50 7.36
N LEU A 53 10.48 -15.46 6.66
CA LEU A 53 11.62 -15.53 5.74
C LEU A 53 12.95 -15.65 6.49
N ASP A 54 13.14 -14.89 7.56
CA ASP A 54 14.34 -14.85 8.39
C ASP A 54 14.49 -16.10 9.30
N GLY A 55 13.38 -16.76 9.61
CA GLY A 55 13.35 -17.93 10.50
C GLY A 55 13.54 -17.60 11.99
N ALA A 56 13.62 -16.32 12.34
CA ALA A 56 13.74 -15.87 13.72
C ALA A 56 12.38 -15.91 14.47
N PRO A 57 12.40 -16.01 15.82
CA PRO A 57 11.20 -15.88 16.63
C PRO A 57 10.44 -14.59 16.32
N PRO A 58 9.09 -14.60 16.28
CA PRO A 58 8.28 -13.45 15.85
C PRO A 58 8.61 -12.14 16.59
N GLN A 59 8.88 -12.19 17.89
CA GLN A 59 9.21 -10.98 18.68
C GLN A 59 10.55 -10.36 18.27
N THR A 60 11.56 -11.20 17.99
CA THR A 60 12.89 -10.76 17.56
C THR A 60 12.82 -10.16 16.17
N ALA A 61 12.21 -10.89 15.22
CA ALA A 61 12.04 -10.42 13.86
C ALA A 61 11.23 -9.13 13.77
N TRP A 62 10.14 -9.01 14.55
CA TRP A 62 9.36 -7.78 14.62
C TRP A 62 10.20 -6.60 15.12
N SER A 63 11.03 -6.80 16.14
CA SER A 63 11.89 -5.74 16.69
C SER A 63 12.88 -5.22 15.64
N VAL A 64 13.46 -6.12 14.84
CA VAL A 64 14.38 -5.77 13.75
C VAL A 64 13.66 -5.08 12.59
N TYR A 65 12.49 -5.59 12.20
CA TYR A 65 11.67 -5.01 11.14
C TYR A 65 11.17 -3.61 11.51
N ALA A 66 10.63 -3.45 12.72
CA ALA A 66 10.06 -2.20 13.20
C ALA A 66 11.11 -1.15 13.61
N ALA A 67 12.37 -1.54 13.83
CA ALA A 67 13.47 -0.60 14.12
C ALA A 67 13.70 0.41 12.98
N GLU A 68 13.41 0.00 11.75
CA GLU A 68 13.41 0.90 10.61
C GLU A 68 12.16 1.77 10.62
N ARG A 69 12.30 3.09 10.44
CA ARG A 69 11.15 4.03 10.48
C ARG A 69 10.53 4.26 9.12
N ASP A 70 11.33 4.16 8.06
CA ASP A 70 10.85 4.35 6.69
C ASP A 70 10.24 3.04 6.16
N PRO A 71 8.95 3.02 5.76
CA PRO A 71 8.33 1.87 5.12
C PRO A 71 9.11 1.33 3.92
N ARG A 72 9.77 2.19 3.13
CA ARG A 72 10.54 1.74 1.96
C ARG A 72 11.78 0.96 2.36
N ALA A 73 12.46 1.40 3.42
CA ALA A 73 13.61 0.70 3.96
C ALA A 73 13.21 -0.65 4.60
N ARG A 74 12.02 -0.74 5.22
CA ARG A 74 11.45 -2.02 5.67
C ARG A 74 11.21 -2.99 4.52
N ILE A 75 10.69 -2.50 3.39
CA ILE A 75 10.42 -3.30 2.19
C ILE A 75 11.73 -3.77 1.55
N ALA A 76 12.77 -2.93 1.51
CA ALA A 76 14.09 -3.33 1.05
C ALA A 76 14.66 -4.48 1.90
N ARG A 77 14.57 -4.38 3.23
CA ARG A 77 15.00 -5.47 4.15
C ARG A 77 14.20 -6.75 3.94
N LEU A 78 12.90 -6.65 3.65
CA LEU A 78 12.07 -7.80 3.32
C LEU A 78 12.53 -8.48 2.01
N SER A 79 12.96 -7.70 1.02
CA SER A 79 13.56 -8.20 -0.23
C SER A 79 14.85 -8.96 0.04
N GLU A 80 15.75 -8.43 0.87
CA GLU A 80 17.01 -9.10 1.23
C GLU A 80 16.77 -10.45 1.92
N ALA A 81 15.78 -10.51 2.83
CA ALA A 81 15.38 -11.75 3.49
C ALA A 81 14.80 -12.76 2.50
N ALA A 82 13.99 -12.29 1.53
CA ALA A 82 13.44 -13.16 0.49
C ALA A 82 14.56 -13.71 -0.41
N ASP A 83 15.51 -12.89 -0.85
CA ASP A 83 16.63 -13.31 -1.68
C ASP A 83 17.51 -14.35 -0.98
N THR A 84 17.71 -14.20 0.34
CA THR A 84 18.41 -15.18 1.17
C THR A 84 17.62 -16.49 1.28
N ARG A 85 16.31 -16.41 1.52
CA ARG A 85 15.44 -17.59 1.71
C ARG A 85 15.26 -18.42 0.44
N PHE A 86 15.33 -17.80 -0.73
CA PHE A 86 15.13 -18.43 -2.04
C PHE A 86 16.41 -18.45 -2.89
N SER A 87 17.59 -18.51 -2.26
CA SER A 87 18.89 -18.52 -2.94
C SER A 87 19.08 -19.69 -3.90
N ASP A 88 18.44 -20.82 -3.62
CA ASP A 88 18.69 -22.10 -4.30
C ASP A 88 17.91 -22.28 -5.61
N GLY A 89 17.18 -21.24 -6.06
CA GLY A 89 16.50 -21.21 -7.35
C GLY A 89 15.12 -20.57 -7.32
N GLU A 90 14.55 -20.33 -8.51
CA GLU A 90 13.20 -19.78 -8.62
C GLU A 90 12.14 -20.83 -8.26
N THR A 91 11.42 -20.56 -7.18
CA THR A 91 10.23 -21.32 -6.78
C THR A 91 8.97 -20.49 -7.05
N GLU A 92 7.81 -21.15 -7.10
CA GLU A 92 6.52 -20.46 -7.19
C GLU A 92 6.31 -19.53 -5.99
N ASP A 93 6.68 -19.98 -4.79
CA ASP A 93 6.59 -19.18 -3.56
C ASP A 93 7.56 -18.00 -3.57
N GLY A 94 8.78 -18.19 -4.05
CA GLY A 94 9.75 -17.09 -4.23
C GLY A 94 9.26 -16.05 -5.23
N THR A 95 8.65 -16.49 -6.33
CA THR A 95 8.04 -15.59 -7.33
C THR A 95 6.85 -14.82 -6.74
N THR A 96 5.99 -15.51 -6.00
CA THR A 96 4.85 -14.88 -5.31
C THR A 96 5.32 -13.90 -4.25
N CYS A 97 6.35 -14.24 -3.47
CA CYS A 97 6.96 -13.37 -2.47
C CYS A 97 7.49 -12.08 -3.08
N ARG A 98 8.23 -12.17 -4.20
CA ARG A 98 8.71 -10.98 -4.92
C ARG A 98 7.57 -10.08 -5.38
N ARG A 99 6.49 -10.66 -5.92
CA ARG A 99 5.29 -9.90 -6.34
C ARG A 99 4.59 -9.23 -5.16
N VAL A 100 4.52 -9.89 -4.01
CA VAL A 100 3.98 -9.32 -2.75
C VAL A 100 4.82 -8.14 -2.28
N ILE A 101 6.15 -8.27 -2.29
CA ILE A 101 7.10 -7.22 -1.89
C ILE A 101 6.99 -6.02 -2.83
N GLU A 102 6.93 -6.25 -4.14
CA GLU A 102 6.73 -5.21 -5.15
C GLU A 102 5.39 -4.48 -4.94
N ALA A 103 4.30 -5.22 -4.78
CA ALA A 103 2.97 -4.66 -4.52
C ALA A 103 2.94 -3.84 -3.22
N ALA A 104 3.60 -4.30 -2.15
CA ALA A 104 3.76 -3.55 -0.91
C ALA A 104 4.54 -2.24 -1.11
N GLY A 105 5.59 -2.26 -1.95
CA GLY A 105 6.35 -1.08 -2.34
C GLY A 105 5.48 -0.01 -3.02
N LEU A 106 4.63 -0.45 -3.95
CA LEU A 106 3.70 0.44 -4.65
C LEU A 106 2.57 0.92 -3.72
N ALA A 107 2.07 0.06 -2.84
CA ALA A 107 1.08 0.42 -1.82
C ALA A 107 1.62 1.48 -0.85
N ALA A 108 2.89 1.38 -0.44
CA ALA A 108 3.55 2.38 0.39
C ALA A 108 3.58 3.76 -0.27
N GLN A 109 3.82 3.83 -1.60
CA GLN A 109 3.76 5.08 -2.35
C GLN A 109 2.35 5.69 -2.35
N ARG A 110 1.30 4.86 -2.44
CA ARG A 110 -0.10 5.34 -2.34
C ARG A 110 -0.45 5.80 -0.93
N ARG A 111 0.09 5.13 0.10
CA ARG A 111 0.01 5.62 1.49
C ARG A 111 0.66 6.99 1.63
N ASP A 112 1.84 7.21 1.02
CA ASP A 112 2.53 8.50 1.08
C ASP A 112 1.71 9.62 0.45
N ASP A 113 1.02 9.34 -0.67
CA ASP A 113 0.11 10.31 -1.28
C ASP A 113 -0.98 10.74 -0.29
N ILE A 114 -1.61 9.81 0.43
CA ILE A 114 -2.73 10.16 1.33
C ILE A 114 -2.30 10.74 2.69
N VAL A 115 -1.11 10.38 3.20
CA VAL A 115 -0.58 10.93 4.46
C VAL A 115 -0.10 12.36 4.28
N HIS A 116 0.54 12.65 3.15
CA HIS A 116 1.07 13.98 2.85
C HIS A 116 0.14 14.76 1.93
N GLY A 117 -1.12 14.37 1.81
CA GLY A 117 -2.12 15.11 1.05
C GLY A 117 -2.70 16.26 1.87
N ILE A 118 -3.19 17.30 1.19
CA ILE A 118 -4.06 18.33 1.77
C ILE A 118 -5.43 18.28 1.11
N VAL A 119 -6.48 18.60 1.87
CA VAL A 119 -7.83 18.72 1.32
C VAL A 119 -8.02 20.12 0.76
N VAL A 120 -8.46 20.21 -0.50
CA VAL A 120 -8.71 21.48 -1.21
C VAL A 120 -10.11 21.44 -1.79
N LEU A 121 -10.85 22.52 -1.59
CA LEU A 121 -12.14 22.77 -2.23
C LEU A 121 -11.93 23.51 -3.55
N PHE A 122 -12.28 22.86 -4.66
CA PHE A 122 -12.26 23.45 -5.99
C PHE A 122 -13.62 24.11 -6.28
N ARG A 123 -13.57 25.28 -6.93
CA ARG A 123 -14.77 25.92 -7.48
C ARG A 123 -15.14 25.24 -8.81
N PRO A 124 -16.42 25.31 -9.23
CA PRO A 124 -16.85 24.69 -10.48
C PRO A 124 -15.96 25.04 -11.68
N GLY A 125 -15.44 24.01 -12.35
CA GLY A 125 -14.51 24.14 -13.46
C GLY A 125 -14.06 22.79 -14.02
N ALA A 126 -12.75 22.62 -14.18
CA ALA A 126 -12.13 21.35 -14.59
C ALA A 126 -12.28 20.26 -13.49
N LEU A 127 -12.22 20.67 -12.24
CA LEU A 127 -12.58 19.91 -11.05
C LEU A 127 -13.63 20.72 -10.28
N ASP A 128 -14.53 20.05 -9.59
CA ASP A 128 -15.60 20.66 -8.79
C ASP A 128 -15.81 19.87 -7.52
N GLY A 129 -15.80 20.53 -6.36
CA GLY A 129 -15.90 19.88 -5.05
C GLY A 129 -14.56 19.67 -4.33
N SER A 130 -14.56 18.83 -3.32
CA SER A 130 -13.44 18.60 -2.42
C SER A 130 -12.59 17.41 -2.86
N TYR A 131 -11.26 17.55 -2.75
CA TYR A 131 -10.30 16.51 -3.11
C TYR A 131 -9.10 16.53 -2.17
N LEU A 132 -8.47 15.36 -1.99
CA LEU A 132 -7.12 15.26 -1.43
C LEU A 132 -6.07 15.39 -2.54
N VAL A 133 -5.19 16.36 -2.43
CA VAL A 133 -4.17 16.73 -3.44
C VAL A 133 -2.77 16.83 -2.81
N PRO A 134 -1.67 16.85 -3.57
CA PRO A 134 -0.32 16.96 -3.02
C PRO A 134 -0.10 18.19 -2.13
N THR A 135 0.63 18.03 -1.01
CA THR A 135 1.16 19.17 -0.24
C THR A 135 2.05 20.03 -1.14
N GLY A 136 1.65 21.28 -1.38
CA GLY A 136 2.36 22.20 -2.27
C GLY A 136 1.59 22.50 -3.57
N PHE A 137 0.49 21.79 -3.83
CA PHE A 137 -0.42 22.22 -4.87
C PHE A 137 -1.01 23.59 -4.54
N THR A 138 -0.92 24.51 -5.50
CA THR A 138 -1.55 25.83 -5.44
C THR A 138 -2.63 25.90 -6.51
N ALA A 139 -3.86 26.18 -6.10
CA ALA A 139 -4.98 26.30 -7.01
C ALA A 139 -4.81 27.57 -7.88
N GLY A 140 -4.95 27.40 -9.19
CA GLY A 140 -4.95 28.46 -10.20
C GLY A 140 -5.61 27.96 -11.48
N ASP A 141 -6.02 28.87 -12.36
CA ASP A 141 -7.00 28.62 -13.44
C ASP A 141 -6.64 27.50 -14.44
N SER A 142 -5.38 27.08 -14.49
CA SER A 142 -4.89 26.05 -15.43
C SER A 142 -4.18 24.87 -14.77
N ASN A 143 -4.05 24.85 -13.44
CA ASN A 143 -3.22 23.87 -12.76
C ASN A 143 -4.04 22.64 -12.35
N VAL A 144 -3.73 21.47 -12.91
CA VAL A 144 -4.31 20.19 -12.51
C VAL A 144 -3.31 19.50 -11.57
N PRO A 145 -3.72 19.07 -10.37
CA PRO A 145 -2.80 18.42 -9.45
C PRO A 145 -2.34 17.07 -10.02
N GLU A 146 -1.13 16.62 -9.62
CA GLU A 146 -0.58 15.30 -10.00
C GLU A 146 -1.55 14.16 -9.64
N TYR A 147 -2.30 14.31 -8.55
CA TYR A 147 -3.42 13.48 -8.17
C TYR A 147 -4.49 14.31 -7.47
N ALA A 148 -5.74 13.85 -7.56
CA ALA A 148 -6.87 14.40 -6.82
C ALA A 148 -7.75 13.23 -6.38
N TYR A 149 -7.59 12.79 -5.13
CA TYR A 149 -8.36 11.67 -4.61
C TYR A 149 -9.69 12.14 -4.04
N THR A 150 -10.76 11.40 -4.38
CA THR A 150 -12.04 11.46 -3.67
C THR A 150 -12.08 10.43 -2.53
N ALA A 151 -13.02 10.57 -1.60
CA ALA A 151 -13.26 9.62 -0.52
C ALA A 151 -13.57 8.21 -1.07
N ALA A 152 -14.30 8.12 -2.18
CA ALA A 152 -14.60 6.86 -2.86
C ALA A 152 -13.33 6.18 -3.41
N GLN A 153 -12.40 6.95 -3.98
CA GLN A 153 -11.13 6.45 -4.48
C GLN A 153 -10.21 5.98 -3.35
N ILE A 154 -10.16 6.72 -2.23
CA ILE A 154 -9.39 6.31 -1.03
C ILE A 154 -10.01 5.04 -0.41
N THR A 155 -11.34 4.91 -0.42
CA THR A 155 -12.03 3.70 0.01
C THR A 155 -11.70 2.50 -0.89
N THR A 156 -11.55 2.73 -2.19
CA THR A 156 -11.09 1.69 -3.13
C THR A 156 -9.65 1.28 -2.84
N LEU A 157 -8.75 2.24 -2.57
CA LEU A 157 -7.38 1.98 -2.13
C LEU A 157 -7.36 1.13 -0.86
N ARG A 158 -8.18 1.46 0.15
CA ARG A 158 -8.35 0.64 1.35
C ARG A 158 -8.73 -0.81 1.01
N GLY A 159 -9.70 -1.01 0.12
CA GLY A 159 -10.10 -2.36 -0.29
C GLY A 159 -8.93 -3.15 -0.91
N ARG A 160 -8.06 -2.48 -1.69
CA ARG A 160 -6.83 -3.09 -2.23
C ARG A 160 -5.82 -3.41 -1.13
N LEU A 161 -5.64 -2.53 -0.13
CA LEU A 161 -4.77 -2.80 1.02
C LEU A 161 -5.21 -4.04 1.80
N GLY A 162 -6.51 -4.21 2.05
CA GLY A 162 -7.05 -5.41 2.70
C GLY A 162 -6.76 -6.68 1.91
N ARG A 163 -6.94 -6.66 0.58
CA ARG A 163 -6.58 -7.80 -0.28
C ARG A 163 -5.08 -8.10 -0.27
N LEU A 164 -4.23 -7.07 -0.26
CA LEU A 164 -2.78 -7.27 -0.15
C LEU A 164 -2.41 -7.94 1.17
N GLN A 165 -3.04 -7.54 2.28
CA GLN A 165 -2.89 -8.20 3.57
C GLN A 165 -3.27 -9.69 3.48
N ASP A 166 -4.39 -10.03 2.84
CA ASP A 166 -4.82 -11.41 2.67
C ASP A 166 -3.80 -12.23 1.88
N GLU A 167 -3.28 -11.71 0.76
CA GLU A 167 -2.22 -12.36 -0.03
C GLU A 167 -0.93 -12.60 0.79
N ILE A 168 -0.53 -11.63 1.61
CA ILE A 168 0.61 -11.78 2.52
C ILE A 168 0.36 -12.92 3.51
N ASN A 169 -0.83 -12.99 4.11
CA ASN A 169 -1.16 -14.05 5.09
C ASN A 169 -1.21 -15.43 4.44
N VAL A 170 -1.78 -15.55 3.23
CA VAL A 170 -1.78 -16.80 2.47
C VAL A 170 -0.35 -17.27 2.18
N LEU A 171 0.53 -16.35 1.75
CA LEU A 171 1.94 -16.68 1.52
C LEU A 171 2.64 -17.14 2.79
N ILE A 172 2.41 -16.47 3.93
CA ILE A 172 2.99 -16.88 5.23
C ILE A 172 2.61 -18.32 5.56
N LEU A 173 1.33 -18.68 5.42
CA LEU A 173 0.86 -20.05 5.71
C LEU A 173 1.54 -21.08 4.82
N ARG A 174 1.63 -20.82 3.51
CA ARG A 174 2.30 -21.71 2.55
C ARG A 174 3.78 -21.93 2.89
N LEU A 175 4.49 -20.86 3.25
CA LEU A 175 5.90 -20.93 3.62
C LEU A 175 6.14 -21.72 4.90
N GLN A 176 5.22 -21.62 5.88
CA GLN A 176 5.29 -22.36 7.13
C GLN A 176 5.03 -23.86 6.92
N GLU A 177 4.08 -24.21 6.05
CA GLU A 177 3.81 -25.61 5.67
C GLU A 177 4.99 -26.24 4.94
N ALA A 178 5.63 -25.50 4.04
CA ALA A 178 6.80 -25.98 3.30
C ALA A 178 8.07 -26.14 4.15
N GLY A 179 8.20 -25.37 5.24
CA GLY A 179 9.34 -25.44 6.17
C GLY A 179 9.18 -26.45 7.32
N GLY A 180 8.02 -27.11 7.43
CA GLY A 180 7.70 -28.09 8.48
C GLY A 180 8.00 -29.56 8.15
N ALA A 181 8.67 -29.83 7.03
CA ALA A 181 9.08 -31.17 6.58
C ALA A 181 10.61 -31.34 6.69
#